data_AF-A0A925RXF8-F1
#
_entry.id   AF-A0A925RXF8-F1
#
_cell.length_a   1.000
_cell.length_b   1.000
_cell.length_c   1.000
_cell.angle_alpha   90.00
_cell.angle_beta   90.00
_cell.angle_gamma   90.00
#
_symmetry.space_group_name_H-M   'P 1'
#
loop_
_entity.id
_entity.type
_entity.pdbx_description
1 polymer ?
#
loop_
_entity_poly.entity_id
_entity_poly.type
_entity_poly.pdbx_seq_one_letter_code
_entity_poly.pdbx_strand_id
1 'polypeptide(L)' 'PGEDLPLTDAWEIQERLLHVVDAVVDGGNCGLVPTSVIDLAGEVPVVLRQGRGVIHALV' A
#
# COMPACT_ATOMS: atom_id res chain seq x y z
N PRO A 1 5.38 10.63 6.27
CA PRO A 1 4.24 11.18 5.49
C PRO A 1 4.75 12.21 4.46
N GLY A 2 4.30 12.15 3.21
CA GLY A 2 4.76 13.09 2.17
C GLY A 2 5.91 12.60 1.28
N GLU A 3 6.22 11.30 1.29
CA GLU A 3 7.13 10.70 0.31
C GLU A 3 6.36 9.99 -0.80
N ASP A 4 6.95 9.93 -1.99
CA ASP A 4 6.35 9.33 -3.19
C ASP A 4 6.29 7.79 -3.12
N LEU A 5 7.18 7.19 -2.33
CA LEU A 5 7.29 5.73 -2.17
C LEU A 5 6.98 5.31 -0.73
N PRO A 6 6.43 4.10 -0.54
CA PRO A 6 6.24 3.54 0.79
C PRO A 6 7.59 3.19 1.41
N LEU A 7 7.69 3.37 2.73
CA LEU A 7 8.77 2.77 3.51
C LEU A 7 8.57 1.25 3.54
N THR A 8 9.60 0.49 3.19
CA THR A 8 9.52 -0.99 3.13
C THR A 8 10.50 -1.69 4.07
N ASP A 9 11.41 -0.94 4.70
CA ASP A 9 12.37 -1.48 5.66
C ASP A 9 11.88 -1.26 7.09
N ALA A 10 11.82 -2.33 7.88
CA ALA A 10 11.27 -2.27 9.23
C ALA A 10 12.13 -1.45 10.18
N TRP A 11 13.46 -1.44 10.01
CA TRP A 11 14.37 -0.64 10.84
C TRP A 11 14.21 0.84 10.55
N GLU A 12 14.13 1.21 9.29
CA GLU A 12 13.85 2.59 8.88
C GLU A 12 12.49 3.07 9.39
N ILE A 13 11.45 2.23 9.28
CA ILE A 13 10.12 2.51 9.84
C ILE A 13 10.20 2.71 11.35
N GLN A 14 10.94 1.87 12.06
CA GLN A 14 11.11 1.97 13.50
C GLN A 14 11.79 3.28 13.91
N GLU A 15 12.90 3.64 13.27
CA GLU A 15 13.62 4.89 13.52
C GLU A 15 12.71 6.11 13.30
N ARG A 16 11.90 6.09 12.25
CA ARG A 16 11.05 7.22 11.87
C ARG A 16 9.71 7.28 12.59
N LEU A 17 9.13 6.17 13.02
CA LEU A 17 7.72 6.12 13.43
C LEU A 17 7.46 5.48 14.80
N LEU A 18 8.43 4.79 15.43
CA LEU A 18 8.19 4.14 16.73
C LEU A 18 7.76 5.13 17.84
N HIS A 19 8.08 6.40 17.69
CA HIS A 19 7.64 7.45 18.63
C HIS A 19 6.15 7.82 18.51
N VAL A 20 5.44 7.34 17.48
CA VAL A 20 4.00 7.60 17.24
C VAL A 20 3.17 6.31 17.05
N VAL A 21 3.76 5.13 17.18
CA VAL A 21 3.06 3.84 17.13
C VAL A 21 3.51 2.95 18.29
N ASP A 22 2.66 2.03 18.74
CA ASP A 22 2.98 1.15 19.87
C ASP A 22 4.04 0.09 19.54
N ALA A 23 4.12 -0.34 18.27
CA ALA A 23 5.05 -1.37 17.82
C ALA A 23 5.30 -1.31 16.31
N VAL A 24 6.43 -1.89 15.89
CA VAL A 24 6.77 -2.18 14.49
C VAL A 24 7.04 -3.68 14.35
N VAL A 25 6.48 -4.31 13.32
CA VAL A 25 6.63 -5.75 13.05
C VAL A 25 7.47 -5.92 11.79
N ASP A 26 8.61 -6.58 11.90
CA ASP A 26 9.44 -6.93 10.75
C ASP A 26 8.86 -8.15 10.02
N GLY A 27 8.26 -7.90 8.86
CA GLY A 27 7.73 -8.92 7.95
C GLY A 27 8.64 -9.21 6.75
N GLY A 28 9.87 -8.68 6.73
CA GLY A 28 10.75 -8.69 5.57
C GLY A 28 10.26 -7.79 4.42
N ASN A 29 10.78 -8.04 3.21
CA ASN A 29 10.50 -7.18 2.05
C ASN A 29 9.09 -7.41 1.48
N CYS A 30 8.16 -6.48 1.73
CA CYS A 30 6.78 -6.54 1.25
C CYS A 30 6.58 -5.98 -0.18
N GLY A 31 7.61 -5.38 -0.79
CA GLY A 31 7.57 -4.77 -2.12
C GLY A 31 6.98 -3.35 -2.16
N LEU A 32 7.18 -2.66 -3.29
CA LEU A 32 6.88 -1.23 -3.45
C LEU A 32 5.55 -0.95 -4.18
N VAL A 33 5.05 -1.93 -4.93
CA VAL A 33 3.87 -1.73 -5.78
C VAL A 33 2.61 -1.75 -4.91
N PRO A 34 1.82 -0.67 -4.86
CA PRO A 34 0.63 -0.59 -4.02
C PRO A 34 -0.48 -1.52 -4.54
N THR A 35 -1.54 -1.64 -3.75
CA THR A 35 -2.75 -2.35 -4.16
C THR A 35 -3.47 -1.62 -5.29
N SER A 36 -4.18 -2.41 -6.10
CA SER A 36 -5.19 -1.90 -7.03
C SER A 36 -6.40 -1.42 -6.25
N VAL A 37 -6.98 -0.31 -6.68
CA VAL A 37 -8.15 0.32 -6.05
C VAL A 37 -9.30 0.33 -7.04
N ILE A 38 -10.39 -0.29 -6.66
CA ILE A 38 -11.63 -0.38 -7.45
C ILE A 38 -12.74 0.26 -6.62
N ASP A 39 -13.38 1.26 -7.19
CA ASP A 39 -14.61 1.84 -6.65
C ASP A 39 -15.79 0.93 -6.99
N LEU A 40 -16.54 0.54 -5.96
CA LEU A 40 -17.72 -0.32 -6.04
C LEU A 40 -18.98 0.38 -5.52
N ALA A 41 -18.94 1.70 -5.30
CA ALA A 41 -20.08 2.45 -4.77
C ALA A 41 -21.21 2.64 -5.81
N GLY A 42 -20.87 2.61 -7.11
CA GLY A 42 -21.83 2.73 -8.21
C GLY A 42 -22.34 1.39 -8.73
N GLU A 43 -23.23 1.45 -9.72
CA GLU A 43 -23.77 0.24 -10.37
C GLU A 43 -22.72 -0.57 -11.16
N VAL A 44 -21.66 0.10 -11.63
CA VAL A 44 -20.57 -0.51 -12.38
C VAL A 44 -19.24 -0.25 -11.66
N PRO A 45 -18.38 -1.27 -11.48
CA PRO A 45 -17.05 -1.09 -10.90
C PRO A 45 -16.18 -0.12 -11.71
N VAL A 46 -15.46 0.77 -11.03
CA VAL A 46 -14.53 1.71 -11.68
C VAL A 46 -13.12 1.51 -11.13
N VAL A 47 -12.15 1.32 -12.02
CA VAL A 47 -10.74 1.25 -11.62
C VAL A 47 -10.21 2.65 -11.33
N LEU A 48 -9.94 2.95 -10.05
CA LEU A 48 -9.35 4.22 -9.65
C LEU A 48 -7.81 4.18 -9.73
N ARG A 49 -7.22 3.01 -9.49
CA ARG A 49 -5.77 2.80 -9.58
C ARG A 49 -5.44 1.35 -9.91
N GLN A 50 -4.61 1.13 -10.92
CA GLN A 50 -3.97 -0.16 -11.16
C GLN A 50 -2.72 -0.29 -10.28
N GLY A 51 -2.65 -1.35 -9.48
CA GLY A 51 -1.51 -1.72 -8.63
C GLY A 51 -1.06 -3.16 -8.89
N ARG A 52 -0.58 -3.86 -7.85
CA ARG A 52 -0.06 -5.24 -7.97
C ARG A 52 -1.14 -6.28 -8.32
N GLY A 53 -2.39 -6.02 -7.94
CA GLY A 53 -3.51 -6.91 -8.26
C GLY A 53 -3.89 -6.77 -9.73
N VAL A 54 -3.67 -7.80 -10.54
CA VAL A 54 -4.01 -7.78 -11.97
C VAL A 54 -5.52 -7.70 -12.13
N ILE A 55 -6.01 -6.72 -12.88
CA ILE A 55 -7.42 -6.54 -13.17
C ILE A 55 -7.69 -7.14 -14.55
N HIS A 56 -8.06 -8.42 -14.59
CA HIS A 56 -8.30 -9.14 -15.83
C HIS A 56 -9.77 -9.07 -16.30
N ALA A 57 -10.70 -8.70 -15.41
CA ALA A 57 -12.14 -8.81 -15.62
C ALA A 57 -12.88 -7.47 -15.75
N LEU A 58 -12.18 -6.33 -15.65
CA LEU A 58 -12.75 -4.98 -15.74
C LEU A 58 -12.16 -4.16 -16.90
N VAL A 59 -11.43 -4.82 -17.82
CA VAL A 59 -10.86 -4.26 -19.06
C VAL A 59 -11.39 -5.03 -20.26
#